data_AF-A0A432HA42-F1
#
_entry.id   AF-A0A432HA42-F1
#
_cell.length_a   1.000
_cell.length_b   1.000
_cell.length_c   1.000
_cell.angle_alpha   90.00
_cell.angle_beta   90.00
_cell.angle_gamma   90.00
#
_symmetry.space_group_name_H-M   'P 1'
#
loop_
_entity.id
_entity.type
_entity.pdbx_description
1 polymer ?
#
loop_
_entity_poly.entity_id
_entity_poly.type
_entity_poly.pdbx_seq_one_letter_code
_entity_poly.pdbx_strand_id
1 'polypeptide(L)'
;MDSSDILKRIRNILRIIYSRETGDRLVRHLKNRMDSYGRNETIQRKKRRYKARPVLNERDSIVITYADNVYREGEKTLVTLHRFLRLYVKDIVTGVHILPFFPSSSDGGFAVIDYKKVDPRFGDWSHVRRIARDYHLMVDLVLNHVSSKSEWFQRFLKGDKRYRDYFIWRNHEVHMPEVFRPRETPLFTKFETAWGTKYVWTTFSADQIDLNYRNPEVLVRMIDVLLFYLSQGAEIIRLDAVGYTWKEPHTSCVNLSKTHQIVKLFRHILQYVAPYAMLLAEANFPYKENISYFGEGDEAHMVYHFSLPPLVLDAFARKDATYIKQLVKRTREDLLFFDFLASHDGIGVLGAQGFLKEEEIENLVRLTLSHGGLVSYRVKNGVKKPYELNITYFDAINDPNKPEDP
;
A
#
# COMPACT_ATOMS: atom_id res chain seq x y z
N MET A 1 12.14 1.07 -24.70
CA MET A 1 10.83 1.41 -25.30
C MET A 1 10.86 2.90 -25.60
N ASP A 2 10.41 3.32 -26.79
CA ASP A 2 10.38 4.74 -27.13
C ASP A 2 9.34 5.50 -26.28
N SER A 3 9.64 6.76 -25.95
CA SER A 3 8.75 7.65 -25.19
C SER A 3 7.40 7.84 -25.87
N SER A 4 7.37 7.81 -27.21
CA SER A 4 6.13 7.87 -27.99
C SER A 4 5.22 6.67 -27.71
N ASP A 5 5.77 5.47 -27.62
CA ASP A 5 5.00 4.25 -27.39
C ASP A 5 4.47 4.17 -25.95
N ILE A 6 5.25 4.61 -24.97
CA ILE A 6 4.78 4.71 -23.58
C ILE A 6 3.58 5.66 -23.48
N LEU A 7 3.64 6.83 -24.14
CA LEU A 7 2.52 7.78 -24.16
C LEU A 7 1.28 7.21 -24.88
N LYS A 8 1.44 6.38 -25.91
CA LYS A 8 0.33 5.66 -26.53
C LYS A 8 -0.33 4.68 -25.55
N ARG A 9 0.47 3.91 -24.80
CA ARG A 9 -0.03 2.99 -23.77
C ARG A 9 -0.78 3.72 -22.66
N ILE A 10 -0.20 4.80 -22.11
CA ILE A 10 -0.83 5.67 -21.12
C ILE A 10 -2.18 6.19 -21.64
N ARG A 11 -2.24 6.69 -22.88
CA ARG A 11 -3.48 7.17 -23.49
C ARG A 11 -4.54 6.07 -23.57
N ASN A 12 -4.16 4.87 -24.04
CA ASN A 12 -5.10 3.76 -24.18
C ASN A 12 -5.68 3.34 -22.83
N ILE A 13 -4.85 3.25 -21.80
CA ILE A 13 -5.28 2.94 -20.43
C ILE A 13 -6.27 3.99 -19.91
N LEU A 14 -5.96 5.28 -20.08
CA LEU A 14 -6.86 6.36 -19.65
C LEU A 14 -8.21 6.33 -20.38
N ARG A 15 -8.25 5.86 -21.64
CA ARG A 15 -9.48 5.65 -22.42
C ARG A 15 -10.26 4.41 -22.01
N ILE A 16 -9.65 3.47 -21.29
CA ILE A 16 -10.35 2.34 -20.67
C ILE A 16 -10.96 2.77 -19.33
N ILE A 17 -10.24 3.58 -18.55
CA ILE A 17 -10.71 4.07 -17.24
C ILE A 17 -11.82 5.13 -17.43
N TYR A 18 -11.65 6.04 -18.39
CA TYR A 18 -12.52 7.20 -18.64
C TYR A 18 -12.95 7.29 -20.11
N SER A 19 -13.90 8.20 -20.42
CA SER A 19 -14.29 8.50 -21.81
C SER A 19 -13.09 8.85 -22.69
N ARG A 20 -13.20 8.59 -24.01
CA ARG A 20 -12.15 8.90 -24.99
C ARG A 20 -11.64 10.35 -24.92
N GLU A 21 -12.55 11.31 -24.85
CA GLU A 21 -12.24 12.74 -24.75
C GLU A 21 -11.45 13.07 -23.48
N THR A 22 -11.93 12.59 -22.33
CA THR A 22 -11.26 12.78 -21.04
C THR A 22 -9.85 12.16 -21.06
N GLY A 23 -9.70 10.92 -21.55
CA GLY A 23 -8.39 10.27 -21.65
C GLY A 23 -7.40 11.04 -22.52
N ASP A 24 -7.86 11.59 -23.65
CA ASP A 24 -7.02 12.38 -24.56
C ASP A 24 -6.62 13.74 -23.97
N ARG A 25 -7.50 14.37 -23.20
CA ARG A 25 -7.18 15.58 -22.44
C ARG A 25 -6.15 15.29 -21.34
N LEU A 26 -6.37 14.21 -20.59
CA LEU A 26 -5.51 13.84 -19.46
C LEU A 26 -4.09 13.51 -19.90
N VAL A 27 -3.88 12.74 -20.97
CA VAL A 27 -2.53 12.38 -21.41
C VAL A 27 -1.69 13.62 -21.77
N ARG A 28 -2.30 14.66 -22.35
CA ARG A 28 -1.60 15.93 -22.64
C ARG A 28 -1.18 16.64 -21.35
N HIS A 29 -2.09 16.72 -20.38
CA HIS A 29 -1.80 17.34 -19.08
C HIS A 29 -0.72 16.56 -18.31
N LEU A 30 -0.83 15.23 -18.28
CA LEU A 30 0.10 14.35 -17.60
C LEU A 30 1.48 14.39 -18.25
N LYS A 31 1.58 14.45 -19.59
CA LYS A 31 2.87 14.57 -20.27
C LYS A 31 3.66 15.78 -19.77
N ASN A 32 3.05 16.96 -19.71
CA ASN A 32 3.73 18.17 -19.25
C ASN A 32 4.24 18.04 -17.81
N ARG A 33 3.44 17.43 -16.92
CA ARG A 33 3.86 17.14 -15.54
C ARG A 33 5.01 16.13 -15.50
N MET A 34 4.89 15.03 -16.25
CA MET A 34 5.91 13.99 -16.34
C MET A 34 7.24 14.53 -16.88
N ASP A 35 7.20 15.40 -17.89
CA ASP A 35 8.39 16.07 -18.44
C ASP A 35 9.05 17.00 -17.41
N SER A 36 8.22 17.72 -16.64
CA SER A 36 8.71 18.60 -15.59
C SER A 36 9.41 17.84 -14.47
N TYR A 37 8.76 16.81 -13.91
CA TYR A 37 9.38 15.96 -12.89
C TYR A 37 10.55 15.14 -13.47
N GLY A 38 10.46 14.72 -14.72
CA GLY A 38 11.52 14.00 -15.42
C GLY A 38 12.82 14.80 -15.48
N ARG A 39 12.78 16.14 -15.48
CA ARG A 39 13.97 17.01 -15.43
C ARG A 39 14.52 17.25 -14.02
N ASN A 40 13.86 16.76 -12.98
CA ASN A 40 14.34 16.89 -11.60
C ASN A 40 15.72 16.25 -11.43
N GLU A 41 16.62 16.94 -10.72
CA GLU A 41 18.01 16.54 -10.55
C GLU A 41 18.15 15.17 -9.86
N THR A 42 17.34 14.89 -8.82
CA THR A 42 17.36 13.61 -8.11
C THR A 42 17.01 12.46 -9.06
N ILE A 43 15.95 12.63 -9.87
CA ILE A 43 15.52 11.64 -10.86
C ILE A 43 16.59 11.44 -11.91
N GLN A 44 17.17 12.52 -12.45
CA GLN A 44 18.23 12.45 -13.46
C GLN A 44 19.51 11.79 -12.93
N ARG A 45 19.89 12.08 -11.69
CA ARG A 45 21.03 11.42 -11.03
C ARG A 45 20.79 9.92 -10.88
N LYS A 46 19.62 9.51 -10.39
CA LYS A 46 19.28 8.09 -10.24
C LYS A 46 19.16 7.37 -11.58
N LYS A 47 18.59 8.00 -12.62
CA LYS A 47 18.61 7.47 -14.01
C LYS A 47 20.01 7.09 -14.48
N ARG A 48 21.00 7.97 -14.25
CA ARG A 48 22.40 7.71 -14.60
C ARG A 48 23.00 6.61 -13.74
N ARG A 49 22.79 6.64 -12.43
CA ARG A 49 23.27 5.64 -11.47
C ARG A 49 22.84 4.22 -11.86
N TYR A 50 21.56 4.03 -12.16
CA TYR A 50 20.98 2.72 -12.46
C TYR A 50 20.92 2.39 -13.96
N LYS A 51 21.49 3.24 -14.83
CA LYS A 51 21.42 3.08 -16.29
C LYS A 51 20.00 2.83 -16.79
N ALA A 52 19.02 3.51 -16.17
CA ALA A 52 17.59 3.36 -16.44
C ALA A 52 17.03 1.92 -16.30
N ARG A 53 17.59 1.10 -15.40
CA ARG A 53 17.12 -0.25 -15.07
C ARG A 53 16.54 -0.32 -13.65
N PRO A 54 15.61 -1.26 -13.36
CA PRO A 54 15.08 -1.47 -12.02
C PRO A 54 16.17 -1.55 -10.96
N VAL A 55 15.86 -1.00 -9.78
CA VAL A 55 16.83 -0.78 -8.72
C VAL A 55 17.26 -2.06 -7.99
N LEU A 56 16.38 -3.06 -7.90
CA LEU A 56 16.61 -4.28 -7.10
C LEU A 56 17.08 -5.49 -7.92
N ASN A 57 17.77 -6.40 -7.23
CA ASN A 57 18.17 -7.75 -7.64
C ASN A 57 18.03 -8.73 -6.44
N GLU A 58 18.41 -9.99 -6.62
CA GLU A 58 18.27 -11.08 -5.64
C GLU A 58 19.11 -10.91 -4.36
N ARG A 59 20.05 -9.96 -4.33
CA ARG A 59 20.90 -9.66 -3.16
C ARG A 59 20.35 -8.55 -2.28
N ASP A 60 19.24 -7.93 -2.69
CA ASP A 60 18.66 -6.83 -1.95
C ASP A 60 17.80 -7.32 -0.78
N SER A 61 17.91 -6.61 0.34
CA SER A 61 17.14 -6.84 1.55
C SER A 61 16.66 -5.49 2.09
N ILE A 62 15.40 -5.45 2.54
CA ILE A 62 14.73 -4.20 2.90
C ILE A 62 14.23 -4.30 4.34
N VAL A 63 14.63 -3.34 5.17
CA VAL A 63 14.05 -3.18 6.50
C VAL A 63 12.79 -2.33 6.41
N ILE A 64 11.69 -2.80 7.03
CA ILE A 64 10.46 -2.02 7.19
C ILE A 64 10.42 -1.48 8.62
N THR A 65 10.21 -0.16 8.77
CA THR A 65 10.22 0.48 10.09
C THR A 65 9.34 1.72 10.10
N TYR A 66 8.76 2.03 11.26
CA TYR A 66 8.22 3.37 11.51
C TYR A 66 9.36 4.38 11.66
N ALA A 67 9.05 5.64 11.37
CA ALA A 67 10.01 6.74 11.45
C ALA A 67 10.50 7.01 12.88
N ASP A 68 9.82 6.48 13.90
CA ASP A 68 10.03 6.70 15.32
C ASP A 68 10.26 5.42 16.15
N ASN A 69 10.36 4.25 15.50
CA ASN A 69 10.72 2.98 16.16
C ASN A 69 12.06 3.09 16.93
N VAL A 70 12.99 3.91 16.44
CA VAL A 70 14.22 4.26 17.14
C VAL A 70 14.23 5.76 17.33
N TYR A 71 14.30 6.22 18.58
CA TYR A 71 14.29 7.63 18.92
C TYR A 71 15.35 7.96 19.98
N ARG A 72 15.70 9.25 20.02
CA ARG A 72 16.53 9.85 21.07
C ARG A 72 15.85 11.14 21.51
N GLU A 73 15.73 11.33 22.81
CA GLU A 73 15.12 12.53 23.37
C GLU A 73 15.80 13.80 22.86
N GLY A 74 15.01 14.80 22.47
CA GLY A 74 15.48 16.07 21.91
C GLY A 74 15.95 16.03 20.45
N GLU A 75 15.90 14.89 19.77
CA GLU A 75 16.34 14.74 18.37
C GLU A 75 15.18 14.33 17.45
N LYS A 76 15.21 14.79 16.19
CA LYS A 76 14.25 14.34 15.18
C LYS A 76 14.44 12.85 14.91
N THR A 77 13.36 12.08 14.91
CA THR A 77 13.45 10.61 14.88
C THR A 77 14.09 10.11 13.58
N LEU A 78 13.89 10.78 12.43
CA LEU A 78 14.57 10.42 11.18
C LEU A 78 16.09 10.61 11.23
N VAL A 79 16.60 11.54 12.04
CA VAL A 79 18.05 11.68 12.28
C VAL A 79 18.55 10.48 13.09
N THR A 80 17.82 10.12 14.15
CA THR A 80 18.16 8.98 14.99
C THR A 80 18.10 7.68 14.20
N LEU A 81 17.05 7.47 13.41
CA LEU A 81 16.89 6.32 12.54
C LEU A 81 18.04 6.21 11.53
N HIS A 82 18.39 7.31 10.85
CA HIS A 82 19.52 7.31 9.91
C HIS A 82 20.84 6.94 10.59
N ARG A 83 21.10 7.49 11.78
CA ARG A 83 22.28 7.13 12.59
C ARG A 83 22.26 5.66 13.00
N PHE A 84 21.11 5.14 13.43
CA PHE A 84 20.95 3.74 13.82
C PHE A 84 21.23 2.80 12.65
N LEU A 85 20.60 3.06 11.50
CA LEU A 85 20.80 2.28 10.27
C LEU A 85 22.28 2.23 9.90
N ARG A 86 22.98 3.36 9.92
CA ARG A 86 24.40 3.42 9.55
C ARG A 86 25.35 2.76 10.55
N LEU A 87 25.05 2.83 11.85
CA LEU A 87 25.95 2.34 12.89
C LEU A 87 25.73 0.85 13.23
N TYR A 88 24.48 0.38 13.20
CA TYR A 88 24.12 -0.94 13.71
C TYR A 88 23.62 -1.88 12.62
N VAL A 89 22.90 -1.38 11.61
CA VAL A 89 22.37 -2.23 10.52
C VAL A 89 23.36 -2.35 9.35
N LYS A 90 24.02 -1.25 8.99
CA LYS A 90 25.08 -1.16 7.97
C LYS A 90 24.62 -1.74 6.62
N ASP A 91 25.35 -2.72 6.11
CA ASP A 91 25.22 -3.39 4.81
C ASP A 91 24.37 -4.67 4.86
N ILE A 92 23.80 -5.01 6.03
CA ILE A 92 22.84 -6.12 6.16
C ILE A 92 21.57 -5.84 5.35
N VAL A 93 21.23 -4.55 5.18
CA VAL A 93 20.10 -4.09 4.38
C VAL A 93 20.54 -3.11 3.31
N THR A 94 19.98 -3.27 2.11
CA THR A 94 20.24 -2.36 0.99
C THR A 94 19.15 -1.31 0.85
N GLY A 95 17.95 -1.59 1.38
CA GLY A 95 16.81 -0.68 1.35
C GLY A 95 16.12 -0.47 2.69
N VAL A 96 15.37 0.61 2.76
CA VAL A 96 14.58 1.00 3.93
C VAL A 96 13.19 1.41 3.45
N HIS A 97 12.18 0.71 3.93
CA HIS A 97 10.79 1.13 3.86
C HIS A 97 10.45 1.88 5.14
N ILE A 98 10.32 3.19 5.01
CA ILE A 98 9.81 4.02 6.11
C ILE A 98 8.29 4.04 5.95
N LEU A 99 7.59 3.39 6.89
CA LEU A 99 6.13 3.42 6.99
C LEU A 99 5.62 4.88 7.08
N PRO A 100 4.34 5.15 6.82
CA PRO A 100 3.87 6.50 6.51
C PRO A 100 4.32 7.57 7.51
N PHE A 101 5.26 8.41 7.07
CA PHE A 101 5.88 9.49 7.87
C PHE A 101 5.27 10.87 7.60
N PHE A 102 4.12 10.89 6.94
CA PHE A 102 3.37 12.11 6.62
C PHE A 102 2.59 12.58 7.85
N PRO A 103 2.21 13.88 7.94
CA PRO A 103 1.18 14.30 8.89
C PRO A 103 -0.06 13.41 8.74
N SER A 104 -0.51 12.85 9.84
CA SER A 104 -1.58 11.84 9.88
C SER A 104 -2.42 11.98 11.15
N SER A 105 -3.60 11.37 11.15
CA SER A 105 -4.56 11.49 12.26
C SER A 105 -4.81 10.20 13.05
N SER A 106 -4.54 9.04 12.46
CA SER A 106 -4.74 7.72 13.05
C SER A 106 -4.04 6.62 12.23
N ASP A 107 -4.25 5.36 12.64
CA ASP A 107 -3.86 4.14 11.91
C ASP A 107 -2.37 4.08 11.56
N GLY A 108 -1.49 4.32 12.55
CA GLY A 108 -0.04 4.23 12.35
C GLY A 108 0.54 5.18 11.29
N GLY A 109 -0.23 6.15 10.80
CA GLY A 109 0.19 7.04 9.70
C GLY A 109 -0.60 6.87 8.40
N PHE A 110 -1.43 5.84 8.27
CA PHE A 110 -2.20 5.55 7.04
C PHE A 110 -3.39 6.50 6.84
N ALA A 111 -3.91 7.14 7.89
CA ALA A 111 -4.84 8.26 7.73
C ALA A 111 -4.07 9.56 7.39
N VAL A 112 -3.64 9.72 6.13
CA VAL A 112 -2.76 10.82 5.67
C VAL A 112 -3.51 12.16 5.54
N ILE A 113 -2.96 13.21 6.17
CA ILE A 113 -3.47 14.60 6.12
C ILE A 113 -2.84 15.37 4.95
N ASP A 114 -1.52 15.27 4.76
CA ASP A 114 -0.77 16.00 3.74
C ASP A 114 0.36 15.14 3.16
N TYR A 115 0.13 14.59 1.97
CA TYR A 115 1.09 13.74 1.26
C TYR A 115 2.43 14.41 0.97
N LYS A 116 2.50 15.74 0.89
CA LYS A 116 3.73 16.43 0.43
C LYS A 116 4.60 16.96 1.56
N LYS A 117 4.23 16.68 2.82
CA LYS A 117 5.02 17.05 4.01
C LYS A 117 5.46 15.81 4.78
N VAL A 118 6.56 15.94 5.48
CA VAL A 118 6.94 15.00 6.55
C VAL A 118 6.32 15.54 7.84
N ASP A 119 5.84 14.65 8.71
CA ASP A 119 5.36 15.04 10.03
C ASP A 119 6.50 15.73 10.81
N PRO A 120 6.29 16.96 11.33
CA PRO A 120 7.33 17.69 12.06
C PRO A 120 7.91 16.95 13.26
N ARG A 121 7.17 15.98 13.83
CA ARG A 121 7.69 15.08 14.87
C ARG A 121 8.88 14.28 14.38
N PHE A 122 8.82 13.80 13.14
CA PHE A 122 9.85 12.94 12.54
C PHE A 122 10.97 13.74 11.88
N GLY A 123 10.66 14.91 11.32
CA GLY A 123 11.64 15.80 10.67
C GLY A 123 11.08 16.51 9.44
N ASP A 124 11.84 16.48 8.35
CA ASP A 124 11.48 17.08 7.06
C ASP A 124 12.03 16.23 5.90
N TRP A 125 11.73 16.61 4.65
CA TRP A 125 12.23 15.91 3.47
C TRP A 125 13.76 15.91 3.33
N SER A 126 14.48 16.85 3.97
CA SER A 126 15.95 16.82 3.96
C SER A 126 16.48 15.60 4.72
N HIS A 127 15.81 15.19 5.79
CA HIS A 127 16.14 14.00 6.56
C HIS A 127 15.85 12.72 5.76
N VAL A 128 14.67 12.64 5.14
CA VAL A 128 14.30 11.51 4.25
C VAL A 128 15.29 11.38 3.10
N ARG A 129 15.68 12.49 2.47
CA ARG A 129 16.69 12.51 1.39
C ARG A 129 18.08 12.07 1.85
N ARG A 130 18.44 12.24 3.13
CA ARG A 130 19.71 11.71 3.66
C ARG A 130 19.68 10.19 3.71
N ILE A 131 18.59 9.60 4.20
CA ILE A 131 18.39 8.13 4.19
C ILE A 131 18.42 7.61 2.75
N ALA A 132 17.71 8.27 1.82
CA ALA A 132 17.62 7.88 0.41
C ALA A 132 18.93 8.01 -0.42
N ARG A 133 19.98 8.61 0.16
CA ARG A 133 21.33 8.62 -0.44
C ARG A 133 22.06 7.33 -0.16
N ASP A 134 21.85 6.78 1.03
CA ASP A 134 22.58 5.61 1.55
C ASP A 134 21.83 4.30 1.29
N TYR A 135 20.49 4.34 1.23
CA TYR A 135 19.62 3.18 1.07
C TYR A 135 18.61 3.32 -0.07
N HIS A 136 18.13 2.19 -0.58
CA HIS A 136 16.95 2.13 -1.44
C HIS A 136 15.69 2.52 -0.68
N LEU A 137 15.25 3.76 -0.85
CA LEU A 137 14.10 4.30 -0.14
C LEU A 137 12.79 3.74 -0.73
N MET A 138 12.04 3.02 0.08
CA MET A 138 10.64 2.66 -0.15
C MET A 138 9.71 3.56 0.65
N VAL A 139 8.64 4.02 0.01
CA VAL A 139 7.59 4.86 0.64
C VAL A 139 6.20 4.38 0.27
N ASP A 140 5.25 4.57 1.18
CA ASP A 140 3.84 4.33 0.93
C ASP A 140 3.20 5.43 0.08
N LEU A 141 2.51 5.02 -0.97
CA LEU A 141 1.50 5.82 -1.63
C LEU A 141 0.13 5.36 -1.15
N VAL A 142 -0.38 6.01 -0.09
CA VAL A 142 -1.74 5.80 0.43
C VAL A 142 -2.76 6.39 -0.52
N LEU A 143 -3.09 5.62 -1.56
CA LEU A 143 -3.83 6.10 -2.72
C LEU A 143 -5.34 5.88 -2.63
N ASN A 144 -5.82 4.99 -1.77
CA ASN A 144 -7.24 4.69 -1.68
C ASN A 144 -8.04 5.75 -0.91
N HIS A 145 -7.45 6.33 0.12
CA HIS A 145 -8.16 7.16 1.09
C HIS A 145 -7.27 8.27 1.65
N VAL A 146 -7.90 9.27 2.27
CA VAL A 146 -7.25 10.37 3.01
C VAL A 146 -7.79 10.43 4.43
N SER A 147 -7.07 11.11 5.32
CA SER A 147 -7.58 11.50 6.63
C SER A 147 -8.85 12.36 6.52
N SER A 148 -9.77 12.21 7.47
CA SER A 148 -10.88 13.15 7.68
C SER A 148 -10.37 14.57 8.01
N LYS A 149 -9.13 14.72 8.48
CA LYS A 149 -8.48 16.02 8.72
C LYS A 149 -7.74 16.58 7.50
N SER A 150 -7.73 15.87 6.36
CA SER A 150 -7.09 16.33 5.13
C SER A 150 -7.74 17.60 4.57
N GLU A 151 -6.95 18.45 3.91
CA GLU A 151 -7.49 19.68 3.29
C GLU A 151 -8.63 19.37 2.30
N TRP A 152 -8.53 18.27 1.56
CA TRP A 152 -9.53 17.87 0.58
C TRP A 152 -10.87 17.58 1.25
N PHE A 153 -10.86 16.81 2.35
CA PHE A 153 -12.09 16.48 3.06
C PHE A 153 -12.64 17.68 3.84
N GLN A 154 -11.77 18.49 4.45
CA GLN A 154 -12.19 19.73 5.11
C GLN A 154 -12.87 20.71 4.14
N ARG A 155 -12.43 20.77 2.88
CA ARG A 155 -13.10 21.56 1.84
C ARG A 155 -14.43 20.93 1.37
N PHE A 156 -14.51 19.60 1.33
CA PHE A 156 -15.77 18.88 1.10
C PHE A 156 -16.81 19.21 2.19
N LEU A 157 -16.41 19.17 3.47
CA LEU A 157 -17.28 19.53 4.60
C LEU A 157 -17.77 20.97 4.52
N LYS A 158 -16.91 21.90 4.06
CA LYS A 158 -17.26 23.31 3.81
C LYS A 158 -18.09 23.55 2.54
N GLY A 159 -18.41 22.50 1.77
CA GLY A 159 -19.28 22.59 0.60
C GLY A 159 -18.61 23.07 -0.69
N ASP A 160 -17.27 23.11 -0.74
CA ASP A 160 -16.51 23.47 -1.95
C ASP A 160 -16.83 22.48 -3.08
N LYS A 161 -17.45 22.99 -4.16
CA LYS A 161 -17.89 22.20 -5.30
C LYS A 161 -16.75 21.40 -5.96
N ARG A 162 -15.50 21.88 -5.87
CA ARG A 162 -14.33 21.20 -6.45
C ARG A 162 -14.01 19.86 -5.80
N TYR A 163 -14.34 19.70 -4.51
CA TYR A 163 -14.02 18.51 -3.72
C TYR A 163 -15.22 17.60 -3.48
N ARG A 164 -16.43 17.98 -3.93
CA ARG A 164 -17.63 17.14 -3.80
C ARG A 164 -17.46 15.77 -4.42
N ASP A 165 -16.84 15.74 -5.61
CA ASP A 165 -16.61 14.51 -6.36
C ASP A 165 -15.24 13.89 -6.09
N TYR A 166 -14.49 14.39 -5.09
CA TYR A 166 -13.28 13.70 -4.61
C TYR A 166 -13.63 12.50 -3.74
N PHE A 167 -14.84 12.46 -3.20
CA PHE A 167 -15.31 11.43 -2.27
C PHE A 167 -16.61 10.80 -2.75
N ILE A 168 -16.93 9.64 -2.21
CA ILE A 168 -18.16 8.90 -2.52
C ILE A 168 -19.14 9.15 -1.38
N TRP A 169 -20.28 9.77 -1.68
CA TRP A 169 -21.25 10.16 -0.66
C TRP A 169 -22.71 9.99 -1.11
N ARG A 170 -23.61 9.95 -0.12
CA ARG A 170 -25.06 9.82 -0.26
C ARG A 170 -25.78 10.77 0.71
N ASN A 171 -27.01 11.13 0.38
CA ASN A 171 -27.86 11.97 1.25
C ASN A 171 -28.57 11.16 2.35
N HIS A 172 -28.56 9.83 2.24
CA HIS A 172 -29.15 8.89 3.19
C HIS A 172 -28.19 7.70 3.36
N GLU A 173 -28.39 6.92 4.41
CA GLU A 173 -27.65 5.69 4.65
C GLU A 173 -27.91 4.68 3.54
N VAL A 174 -26.85 4.06 3.02
CA VAL A 174 -26.95 3.06 1.95
C VAL A 174 -26.28 1.76 2.41
N HIS A 175 -27.00 0.66 2.24
CA HIS A 175 -26.49 -0.66 2.50
C HIS A 175 -25.95 -1.28 1.21
N MET A 176 -24.68 -1.73 1.21
CA MET A 176 -24.02 -2.36 0.07
C MET A 176 -23.34 -3.66 0.52
N PRO A 177 -24.12 -4.76 0.70
CA PRO A 177 -23.61 -6.01 1.29
C PRO A 177 -22.59 -6.73 0.42
N GLU A 178 -22.56 -6.46 -0.89
CA GLU A 178 -21.63 -7.09 -1.82
C GLU A 178 -20.19 -6.59 -1.62
N VAL A 179 -20.00 -5.39 -1.06
CA VAL A 179 -18.69 -4.76 -0.89
C VAL A 179 -17.83 -5.58 0.07
N PHE A 180 -16.62 -5.91 -0.37
CA PHE A 180 -15.64 -6.55 0.49
C PHE A 180 -15.15 -5.55 1.54
N ARG A 181 -15.17 -5.96 2.81
CA ARG A 181 -14.74 -5.11 3.94
C ARG A 181 -13.66 -5.81 4.77
N PRO A 182 -12.51 -5.16 4.99
CA PRO A 182 -11.45 -5.70 5.83
C PRO A 182 -11.70 -5.47 7.33
N ARG A 183 -12.59 -4.53 7.69
CA ARG A 183 -12.91 -4.16 9.09
C ARG A 183 -14.40 -4.27 9.39
N GLU A 184 -14.74 -4.41 10.67
CA GLU A 184 -16.13 -4.52 11.16
C GLU A 184 -16.90 -3.18 11.11
N THR A 185 -16.22 -2.05 10.90
CA THR A 185 -16.77 -0.68 10.91
C THR A 185 -17.69 -0.35 9.72
N PRO A 186 -18.80 0.38 9.90
CA PRO A 186 -19.74 0.70 8.83
C PRO A 186 -19.08 1.24 7.55
N LEU A 187 -19.61 0.83 6.38
CA LEU A 187 -19.09 1.26 5.08
C LEU A 187 -19.29 2.76 4.83
N PHE A 188 -20.40 3.32 5.33
CA PHE A 188 -20.70 4.73 5.24
C PHE A 188 -20.71 5.36 6.63
N THR A 189 -19.92 6.42 6.79
CA THR A 189 -19.88 7.23 8.01
C THR A 189 -20.68 8.51 7.82
N LYS A 190 -21.48 8.89 8.83
CA LYS A 190 -22.26 10.12 8.84
C LYS A 190 -21.36 11.33 9.16
N PHE A 191 -21.46 12.39 8.35
CA PHE A 191 -20.78 13.67 8.56
C PHE A 191 -21.76 14.84 8.40
N GLU A 192 -21.61 15.85 9.25
CA GLU A 192 -22.27 17.14 9.07
C GLU A 192 -21.45 18.03 8.14
N THR A 193 -22.11 18.60 7.14
CA THR A 193 -21.48 19.47 6.14
C THR A 193 -22.25 20.78 6.01
N ALA A 194 -21.61 21.82 5.45
CA ALA A 194 -22.25 23.11 5.17
C ALA A 194 -23.44 23.03 4.18
N TRP A 195 -23.69 21.86 3.60
CA TRP A 195 -24.73 21.59 2.62
C TRP A 195 -25.56 20.35 3.01
N GLY A 196 -25.73 20.19 4.33
CA GLY A 196 -26.54 19.18 4.98
C GLY A 196 -25.77 17.91 5.35
N THR A 197 -26.39 17.05 6.15
CA THR A 197 -25.84 15.74 6.51
C THR A 197 -25.51 14.92 5.26
N LYS A 198 -24.38 14.21 5.30
CA LYS A 198 -23.92 13.29 4.25
C LYS A 198 -23.42 11.99 4.85
N TYR A 199 -23.62 10.90 4.12
CA TYR A 199 -23.07 9.58 4.42
C TYR A 199 -21.91 9.34 3.45
N VAL A 200 -20.69 9.24 3.94
CA VAL A 200 -19.46 9.20 3.13
C VAL A 200 -18.80 7.84 3.25
N TRP A 201 -18.30 7.30 2.14
CA TRP A 201 -17.65 5.99 2.06
C TRP A 201 -16.34 5.96 2.85
N THR A 202 -16.21 4.99 3.76
CA THR A 202 -15.10 4.80 4.70
C THR A 202 -14.81 3.30 4.87
N THR A 203 -14.04 2.71 3.96
CA THR A 203 -13.79 1.26 3.89
C THR A 203 -13.12 0.71 5.16
N PHE A 204 -12.22 1.51 5.75
CA PHE A 204 -11.34 1.08 6.84
C PHE A 204 -11.76 1.63 8.21
N SER A 205 -11.95 2.95 8.32
CA SER A 205 -12.41 3.61 9.54
C SER A 205 -13.07 4.94 9.22
N ALA A 206 -13.81 5.50 10.18
CA ALA A 206 -14.44 6.82 10.07
C ALA A 206 -13.44 7.95 9.77
N ASP A 207 -12.15 7.77 10.06
CA ASP A 207 -11.11 8.76 9.80
C ASP A 207 -10.44 8.58 8.43
N GLN A 208 -10.74 7.48 7.71
CA GLN A 208 -10.17 7.16 6.40
C GLN A 208 -11.24 7.28 5.33
N ILE A 209 -11.24 8.44 4.64
CA ILE A 209 -12.24 8.80 3.65
C ILE A 209 -11.80 8.31 2.27
N ASP A 210 -12.55 7.37 1.69
CA ASP A 210 -12.24 6.81 0.38
C ASP A 210 -12.34 7.84 -0.74
N LEU A 211 -11.33 7.83 -1.61
CA LEU A 211 -11.25 8.67 -2.78
C LEU A 211 -12.06 8.08 -3.94
N ASN A 212 -12.67 8.98 -4.71
CA ASN A 212 -13.49 8.65 -5.86
C ASN A 212 -12.68 8.72 -7.17
N TYR A 213 -12.08 7.61 -7.58
CA TYR A 213 -11.31 7.54 -8.83
C TYR A 213 -12.14 7.69 -10.11
N ARG A 214 -13.49 7.66 -10.04
CA ARG A 214 -14.34 8.05 -11.18
C ARG A 214 -14.14 9.50 -11.56
N ASN A 215 -13.74 10.34 -10.61
CA ASN A 215 -13.32 11.70 -10.89
C ASN A 215 -11.85 11.70 -11.38
N PRO A 216 -11.58 12.06 -12.64
CA PRO A 216 -10.22 12.04 -13.19
C PRO A 216 -9.24 12.97 -12.46
N GLU A 217 -9.72 14.01 -11.79
CA GLU A 217 -8.84 14.91 -11.02
C GLU A 217 -8.21 14.21 -9.81
N VAL A 218 -8.90 13.24 -9.19
CA VAL A 218 -8.34 12.43 -8.09
C VAL A 218 -7.12 11.65 -8.57
N LEU A 219 -7.24 10.99 -9.73
CA LEU A 219 -6.14 10.26 -10.34
C LEU A 219 -4.96 11.19 -10.67
N VAL A 220 -5.23 12.37 -11.24
CA VAL A 220 -4.18 13.37 -11.54
C VAL A 220 -3.46 13.82 -10.26
N ARG A 221 -4.19 14.02 -9.16
CA ARG A 221 -3.58 14.37 -7.86
C ARG A 221 -2.70 13.24 -7.32
N MET A 222 -3.12 11.99 -7.42
CA MET A 222 -2.31 10.86 -6.95
C MET A 222 -1.09 10.60 -7.83
N ILE A 223 -1.19 10.81 -9.15
CA ILE A 223 -0.01 10.82 -10.03
C ILE A 223 0.96 11.93 -9.62
N ASP A 224 0.47 13.11 -9.25
CA ASP A 224 1.34 14.19 -8.77
C ASP A 224 2.04 13.87 -7.45
N VAL A 225 1.37 13.16 -6.54
CA VAL A 225 2.00 12.65 -5.30
C VAL A 225 3.08 11.63 -5.62
N LEU A 226 2.78 10.65 -6.49
CA LEU A 226 3.76 9.67 -6.98
C LEU A 226 5.01 10.34 -7.56
N LEU A 227 4.82 11.29 -8.49
CA LEU A 227 5.92 12.01 -9.12
C LEU A 227 6.72 12.85 -8.12
N PHE A 228 6.02 13.43 -7.13
CA PHE A 228 6.67 14.14 -6.03
C PHE A 228 7.57 13.21 -5.21
N TYR A 229 7.12 12.02 -4.83
CA TYR A 229 7.95 11.06 -4.08
C TYR A 229 9.22 10.66 -4.85
N LEU A 230 9.11 10.40 -6.15
CA LEU A 230 10.26 10.12 -7.01
C LEU A 230 11.25 11.30 -7.02
N SER A 231 10.75 12.54 -7.06
CA SER A 231 11.59 13.75 -7.00
C SER A 231 12.30 13.92 -5.65
N GLN A 232 11.74 13.37 -4.58
CA GLN A 232 12.35 13.31 -3.25
C GLN A 232 13.31 12.12 -3.08
N GLY A 233 13.44 11.25 -4.08
CA GLY A 233 14.43 10.18 -4.11
C GLY A 233 13.90 8.80 -3.74
N ALA A 234 12.58 8.63 -3.62
CA ALA A 234 11.98 7.30 -3.52
C ALA A 234 12.32 6.47 -4.76
N GLU A 235 12.62 5.20 -4.54
CA GLU A 235 12.96 4.22 -5.57
C GLU A 235 11.96 3.08 -5.63
N ILE A 236 11.26 2.81 -4.53
CA ILE A 236 10.19 1.83 -4.49
C ILE A 236 8.94 2.50 -3.93
N ILE A 237 7.80 2.31 -4.59
CA ILE A 237 6.52 2.86 -4.16
C ILE A 237 5.60 1.70 -3.80
N ARG A 238 5.22 1.61 -2.53
CA ARG A 238 4.21 0.66 -2.07
C ARG A 238 2.83 1.26 -2.34
N LEU A 239 2.01 0.55 -3.11
CA LEU A 239 0.64 0.93 -3.44
C LEU A 239 -0.28 0.37 -2.36
N ASP A 240 -0.55 1.19 -1.34
CA ASP A 240 -1.35 0.81 -0.18
C ASP A 240 -2.84 0.70 -0.51
N ALA A 241 -3.49 -0.39 -0.07
CA ALA A 241 -4.91 -0.62 -0.31
C ALA A 241 -5.30 -0.49 -1.80
N VAL A 242 -4.40 -0.88 -2.72
CA VAL A 242 -4.57 -0.65 -4.17
C VAL A 242 -5.84 -1.31 -4.71
N GLY A 243 -6.20 -2.46 -4.14
CA GLY A 243 -7.40 -3.22 -4.48
C GLY A 243 -8.70 -2.43 -4.42
N TYR A 244 -8.76 -1.43 -3.56
CA TYR A 244 -9.98 -0.67 -3.27
C TYR A 244 -10.12 0.58 -4.14
N THR A 245 -9.16 0.92 -5.01
CA THR A 245 -9.14 2.21 -5.73
C THR A 245 -10.37 2.47 -6.61
N TRP A 246 -10.99 1.44 -7.19
CA TRP A 246 -12.19 1.59 -8.03
C TRP A 246 -13.45 0.99 -7.41
N LYS A 247 -14.57 1.75 -7.46
CA LYS A 247 -15.86 1.36 -6.88
C LYS A 247 -16.98 1.29 -7.93
N GLU A 248 -17.71 0.18 -7.95
CA GLU A 248 -18.87 -0.05 -8.82
C GLU A 248 -20.05 -0.64 -8.03
N PRO A 249 -21.27 -0.08 -8.16
CA PRO A 249 -22.46 -0.64 -7.52
C PRO A 249 -22.65 -2.12 -7.83
N HIS A 250 -23.16 -2.89 -6.87
CA HIS A 250 -23.44 -4.33 -7.00
C HIS A 250 -22.21 -5.20 -7.28
N THR A 251 -21.01 -4.74 -6.88
CA THR A 251 -19.76 -5.49 -6.97
C THR A 251 -19.06 -5.53 -5.61
N SER A 252 -18.02 -6.35 -5.50
CA SER A 252 -17.15 -6.37 -4.30
C SER A 252 -16.37 -5.08 -4.08
N CYS A 253 -16.27 -4.20 -5.09
CA CYS A 253 -15.45 -2.98 -5.06
C CYS A 253 -13.97 -3.22 -4.71
N VAL A 254 -13.48 -4.44 -4.96
CA VAL A 254 -12.07 -4.82 -4.82
C VAL A 254 -11.59 -5.52 -6.09
N ASN A 255 -10.33 -5.28 -6.47
CA ASN A 255 -9.65 -5.93 -7.61
C ASN A 255 -10.40 -5.81 -8.94
N LEU A 256 -11.14 -4.72 -9.13
CA LEU A 256 -11.90 -4.49 -10.37
C LEU A 256 -10.95 -4.20 -11.54
N SER A 257 -11.39 -4.45 -12.77
CA SER A 257 -10.56 -4.24 -13.98
C SER A 257 -9.94 -2.84 -14.05
N LYS A 258 -10.67 -1.79 -13.64
CA LYS A 258 -10.16 -0.42 -13.63
C LYS A 258 -9.11 -0.16 -12.54
N THR A 259 -9.12 -0.90 -11.44
CA THR A 259 -8.04 -0.91 -10.44
C THR A 259 -6.74 -1.38 -11.10
N HIS A 260 -6.77 -2.51 -11.81
CA HIS A 260 -5.63 -3.03 -12.57
C HIS A 260 -5.13 -2.02 -13.62
N GLN A 261 -6.05 -1.36 -14.33
CA GLN A 261 -5.67 -0.28 -15.27
C GLN A 261 -4.95 0.90 -14.60
N ILE A 262 -5.32 1.27 -13.37
CA ILE A 262 -4.61 2.31 -12.60
C ILE A 262 -3.18 1.85 -12.25
N VAL A 263 -2.97 0.57 -11.91
CA VAL A 263 -1.63 0.03 -11.65
C VAL A 263 -0.78 0.02 -12.93
N LYS A 264 -1.33 -0.44 -14.07
CA LYS A 264 -0.67 -0.34 -15.39
C LYS A 264 -0.30 1.10 -15.73
N LEU A 265 -1.18 2.05 -15.42
CA LEU A 265 -0.93 3.47 -15.64
C LEU A 265 0.29 3.94 -14.83
N PHE A 266 0.33 3.65 -13.53
CA PHE A 266 1.50 3.99 -12.71
C PHE A 266 2.77 3.32 -13.21
N ARG A 267 2.70 2.06 -13.64
CA ARG A 267 3.85 1.34 -14.22
C ARG A 267 4.42 2.07 -15.42
N HIS A 268 3.57 2.49 -16.36
CA HIS A 268 4.02 3.22 -17.55
C HIS A 268 4.50 4.64 -17.24
N ILE A 269 3.92 5.32 -16.23
CA ILE A 269 4.43 6.61 -15.75
C ILE A 269 5.85 6.43 -15.18
N LEU A 270 6.11 5.38 -14.39
CA LEU A 270 7.47 5.08 -13.93
C LEU A 270 8.42 4.83 -15.10
N GLN A 271 8.04 4.00 -16.07
CA GLN A 271 8.87 3.75 -17.27
C GLN A 271 9.22 5.05 -18.02
N TYR A 272 8.31 6.02 -18.06
CA TYR A 272 8.55 7.32 -18.68
C TYR A 272 9.46 8.22 -17.82
N VAL A 273 9.14 8.38 -16.53
CA VAL A 273 9.73 9.40 -15.66
C VAL A 273 10.94 8.89 -14.91
N ALA A 274 10.89 7.69 -14.36
CA ALA A 274 11.90 7.09 -13.49
C ALA A 274 11.97 5.57 -13.70
N PRO A 275 12.54 5.08 -14.82
CA PRO A 275 12.51 3.66 -15.20
C PRO A 275 13.29 2.74 -14.26
N TYR A 276 14.04 3.31 -13.31
CA TYR A 276 14.70 2.58 -12.23
C TYR A 276 13.77 2.28 -11.05
N ALA A 277 12.69 3.04 -10.90
CA ALA A 277 11.79 2.93 -9.77
C ALA A 277 10.85 1.74 -9.93
N MET A 278 10.45 1.15 -8.80
CA MET A 278 9.63 -0.05 -8.74
C MET A 278 8.32 0.20 -8.02
N LEU A 279 7.29 -0.59 -8.36
CA LEU A 279 5.98 -0.60 -7.71
C LEU A 279 5.86 -1.91 -6.94
N LEU A 280 5.49 -1.81 -5.67
CA LEU A 280 5.08 -2.92 -4.84
C LEU A 280 3.57 -2.83 -4.63
N ALA A 281 2.81 -3.77 -5.17
CA ALA A 281 1.37 -3.84 -4.89
C ALA A 281 1.14 -4.47 -3.51
N GLU A 282 0.39 -3.77 -2.65
CA GLU A 282 -0.17 -4.37 -1.46
C GLU A 282 -1.62 -4.81 -1.72
N ALA A 283 -1.80 -6.12 -1.76
CA ALA A 283 -3.06 -6.77 -2.08
C ALA A 283 -3.24 -8.01 -1.18
N ASN A 284 -3.56 -7.81 0.10
CA ASN A 284 -3.85 -8.89 1.06
C ASN A 284 -5.17 -9.63 0.74
N PHE A 285 -5.14 -10.41 -0.34
CA PHE A 285 -6.22 -11.24 -0.86
C PHE A 285 -5.73 -12.69 -1.04
N PRO A 286 -6.63 -13.65 -1.33
CA PRO A 286 -6.21 -15.01 -1.68
C PRO A 286 -5.22 -15.02 -2.85
N TYR A 287 -4.46 -16.11 -2.97
CA TYR A 287 -3.27 -16.18 -3.83
C TYR A 287 -3.49 -15.69 -5.27
N LYS A 288 -4.60 -16.10 -5.93
CA LYS A 288 -4.87 -15.74 -7.33
C LYS A 288 -5.11 -14.25 -7.51
N GLU A 289 -5.86 -13.64 -6.62
CA GLU A 289 -6.18 -12.21 -6.62
C GLU A 289 -4.98 -11.34 -6.20
N ASN A 290 -4.08 -11.85 -5.38
CA ASN A 290 -2.85 -11.16 -5.04
C ASN A 290 -1.89 -11.12 -6.24
N ILE A 291 -1.60 -12.28 -6.86
CA ILE A 291 -0.64 -12.34 -7.98
C ILE A 291 -1.16 -11.70 -9.27
N SER A 292 -2.46 -11.44 -9.40
CA SER A 292 -3.01 -10.77 -10.59
C SER A 292 -2.45 -9.36 -10.78
N TYR A 293 -1.89 -8.74 -9.74
CA TYR A 293 -1.23 -7.43 -9.79
C TYR A 293 0.15 -7.44 -10.48
N PHE A 294 0.67 -8.60 -10.89
CA PHE A 294 1.74 -8.66 -11.88
C PHE A 294 1.23 -8.35 -13.31
N GLY A 295 -0.08 -8.52 -13.56
CA GLY A 295 -0.66 -8.43 -14.89
C GLY A 295 0.02 -9.41 -15.85
N GLU A 296 0.27 -8.96 -17.07
CA GLU A 296 1.07 -9.70 -18.07
C GLU A 296 2.56 -9.31 -17.98
N GLY A 297 3.04 -8.96 -16.78
CA GLY A 297 4.33 -8.30 -16.55
C GLY A 297 4.30 -6.78 -16.81
N ASP A 298 3.11 -6.20 -16.92
CA ASP A 298 2.87 -4.79 -17.25
C ASP A 298 2.21 -3.97 -16.12
N GLU A 299 2.03 -4.56 -14.93
CA GLU A 299 1.51 -3.90 -13.73
C GLU A 299 2.63 -3.65 -12.70
N ALA A 300 2.42 -4.05 -11.44
CA ALA A 300 3.40 -3.87 -10.38
C ALA A 300 4.68 -4.63 -10.71
N HIS A 301 5.81 -4.12 -10.20
CA HIS A 301 7.08 -4.83 -10.34
C HIS A 301 7.16 -5.98 -9.33
N MET A 302 6.55 -5.77 -8.16
CA MET A 302 6.53 -6.70 -7.05
C MET A 302 5.13 -6.81 -6.47
N VAL A 303 4.83 -7.96 -5.91
CA VAL A 303 3.66 -8.16 -5.02
C VAL A 303 4.15 -8.76 -3.71
N TYR A 304 3.51 -8.41 -2.59
CA TYR A 304 3.78 -9.08 -1.33
C TYR A 304 3.44 -10.57 -1.42
N HIS A 305 4.28 -11.44 -0.86
CA HIS A 305 4.01 -12.87 -0.83
C HIS A 305 3.09 -13.25 0.34
N PHE A 306 1.86 -12.72 0.37
CA PHE A 306 0.92 -12.86 1.50
C PHE A 306 0.59 -14.30 1.91
N SER A 307 0.76 -15.28 1.02
CA SER A 307 0.59 -16.70 1.37
C SER A 307 1.74 -17.23 2.25
N LEU A 308 2.93 -16.64 2.20
CA LEU A 308 4.10 -17.14 2.90
C LEU A 308 3.99 -17.02 4.44
N PRO A 309 3.66 -15.85 5.04
CA PRO A 309 3.52 -15.70 6.49
C PRO A 309 2.70 -16.79 7.21
N PRO A 310 1.40 -16.99 6.88
CA PRO A 310 0.58 -17.95 7.60
C PRO A 310 1.03 -19.40 7.35
N LEU A 311 1.59 -19.71 6.17
CA LEU A 311 2.07 -21.06 5.87
C LEU A 311 3.38 -21.40 6.60
N VAL A 312 4.24 -20.41 6.84
CA VAL A 312 5.42 -20.59 7.70
C VAL A 312 5.00 -20.82 9.14
N LEU A 313 4.07 -20.03 9.66
CA LEU A 313 3.56 -20.21 11.02
C LEU A 313 2.92 -21.60 11.19
N ASP A 314 2.09 -22.01 10.23
CA ASP A 314 1.48 -23.33 10.20
C ASP A 314 2.50 -24.47 10.10
N ALA A 315 3.57 -24.30 9.31
CA ALA A 315 4.62 -25.31 9.22
C ALA A 315 5.36 -25.51 10.55
N PHE A 316 5.57 -24.46 11.33
CA PHE A 316 6.10 -24.58 12.70
C PHE A 316 5.08 -25.28 13.62
N ALA A 317 3.84 -24.81 13.64
CA ALA A 317 2.78 -25.34 14.50
C ALA A 317 2.53 -26.84 14.28
N ARG A 318 2.51 -27.29 13.02
CA ARG A 318 2.29 -28.71 12.64
C ARG A 318 3.58 -29.52 12.48
N LYS A 319 4.75 -28.87 12.51
CA LYS A 319 6.06 -29.46 12.14
C LYS A 319 6.05 -30.09 10.75
N ASP A 320 5.37 -29.45 9.79
CA ASP A 320 5.15 -29.96 8.44
C ASP A 320 5.13 -28.86 7.37
N ALA A 321 6.15 -28.88 6.50
CA ALA A 321 6.35 -27.91 5.41
C ALA A 321 5.59 -28.25 4.11
N THR A 322 4.62 -29.17 4.11
CA THR A 322 3.89 -29.59 2.91
C THR A 322 3.29 -28.42 2.13
N TYR A 323 2.62 -27.47 2.80
CA TYR A 323 2.01 -26.32 2.11
C TYR A 323 3.04 -25.31 1.60
N ILE A 324 4.17 -25.12 2.29
CA ILE A 324 5.28 -24.30 1.76
C ILE A 324 5.83 -24.92 0.47
N LYS A 325 6.03 -26.24 0.43
CA LYS A 325 6.45 -26.95 -0.80
C LYS A 325 5.44 -26.77 -1.93
N GLN A 326 4.14 -26.74 -1.63
CA GLN A 326 3.10 -26.48 -2.62
C GLN A 326 3.14 -25.02 -3.11
N LEU A 327 3.35 -24.05 -2.22
CA LEU A 327 3.51 -22.64 -2.57
C LEU A 327 4.70 -22.43 -3.51
N VAL A 328 5.87 -22.98 -3.17
CA VAL A 328 7.09 -22.90 -4.00
C VAL A 328 6.83 -23.46 -5.40
N LYS A 329 6.16 -24.62 -5.50
CA LYS A 329 5.78 -25.21 -6.81
C LYS A 329 4.83 -24.32 -7.65
N ARG A 330 4.05 -23.45 -7.01
CA ARG A 330 3.14 -22.50 -7.68
C ARG A 330 3.78 -21.16 -7.97
N THR A 331 4.92 -20.86 -7.35
CA THR A 331 5.63 -19.58 -7.46
C THR A 331 6.40 -19.56 -8.78
N ARG A 332 6.19 -18.50 -9.57
CA ARG A 332 6.90 -18.30 -10.82
C ARG A 332 8.23 -17.60 -10.57
N GLU A 333 9.33 -18.23 -10.99
CA GLU A 333 10.69 -17.72 -10.78
C GLU A 333 10.99 -16.44 -11.58
N ASP A 334 10.23 -16.16 -12.65
CA ASP A 334 10.38 -14.95 -13.45
C ASP A 334 9.65 -13.72 -12.86
N LEU A 335 8.90 -13.90 -11.77
CA LEU A 335 8.18 -12.84 -11.07
C LEU A 335 8.86 -12.51 -9.74
N LEU A 336 8.89 -11.22 -9.39
CA LEU A 336 9.55 -10.75 -8.18
C LEU A 336 8.54 -10.65 -7.03
N PHE A 337 8.51 -11.66 -6.19
CA PHE A 337 7.74 -11.63 -4.94
C PHE A 337 8.51 -10.85 -3.87
N PHE A 338 7.80 -10.01 -3.10
CA PHE A 338 8.33 -9.39 -1.90
C PHE A 338 8.04 -10.33 -0.72
N ASP A 339 9.01 -11.20 -0.44
CA ASP A 339 8.92 -12.18 0.64
C ASP A 339 9.05 -11.49 2.00
N PHE A 340 8.17 -11.87 2.92
CA PHE A 340 8.14 -11.37 4.28
C PHE A 340 7.48 -12.42 5.18
N LEU A 341 7.68 -12.29 6.49
CA LEU A 341 7.06 -13.19 7.48
C LEU A 341 6.02 -12.46 8.32
N ALA A 342 6.16 -11.16 8.60
CA ALA A 342 5.14 -10.38 9.27
C ALA A 342 5.17 -8.93 8.78
N SER A 343 4.03 -8.27 8.86
CA SER A 343 3.89 -6.85 8.55
C SER A 343 3.48 -6.05 9.78
N HIS A 344 3.34 -4.74 9.62
CA HIS A 344 2.80 -3.87 10.66
C HIS A 344 1.33 -4.17 11.00
N ASP A 345 0.61 -4.85 10.11
CA ASP A 345 -0.76 -5.33 10.34
C ASP A 345 -0.82 -6.74 10.96
N GLY A 346 0.34 -7.40 11.15
CA GLY A 346 0.44 -8.79 11.62
C GLY A 346 0.56 -9.82 10.50
N ILE A 347 0.13 -11.06 10.80
CA ILE A 347 0.15 -12.22 9.90
C ILE A 347 -1.23 -12.38 9.27
N GLY A 348 -1.38 -11.97 8.01
CA GLY A 348 -2.63 -12.08 7.27
C GLY A 348 -2.98 -13.54 6.94
N VAL A 349 -4.19 -13.98 7.28
CA VAL A 349 -4.63 -15.38 7.03
C VAL A 349 -5.38 -15.55 5.70
N LEU A 350 -5.72 -14.47 5.00
CA LEU A 350 -6.38 -14.54 3.69
C LEU A 350 -5.49 -15.18 2.63
N GLY A 351 -4.19 -14.89 2.65
CA GLY A 351 -3.21 -15.51 1.74
C GLY A 351 -3.12 -17.03 1.88
N ALA A 352 -3.52 -17.60 3.03
CA ALA A 352 -3.55 -19.05 3.24
C ALA A 352 -4.76 -19.73 2.60
N GLN A 353 -5.80 -18.99 2.20
CA GLN A 353 -7.00 -19.57 1.60
C GLN A 353 -6.66 -20.27 0.27
N GLY A 354 -7.10 -21.52 0.14
CA GLY A 354 -6.74 -22.39 -1.00
C GLY A 354 -5.45 -23.18 -0.81
N PHE A 355 -4.78 -23.02 0.34
CA PHE A 355 -3.73 -23.91 0.84
C PHE A 355 -4.19 -24.60 2.13
N LEU A 356 -4.52 -23.82 3.16
CA LEU A 356 -5.03 -24.32 4.44
C LEU A 356 -6.54 -24.50 4.41
N LYS A 357 -7.01 -25.56 5.08
CA LYS A 357 -8.41 -25.78 5.43
C LYS A 357 -8.84 -24.79 6.52
N GLU A 358 -10.15 -24.59 6.64
CA GLU A 358 -10.70 -23.67 7.63
C GLU A 358 -10.36 -24.07 9.07
N GLU A 359 -10.36 -25.37 9.38
CA GLU A 359 -9.94 -25.90 10.68
C GLU A 359 -8.45 -25.63 10.99
N GLU A 360 -7.58 -25.71 9.97
CA GLU A 360 -6.15 -25.40 10.12
C GLU A 360 -5.95 -23.90 10.40
N ILE A 361 -6.71 -23.03 9.74
CA ILE A 361 -6.71 -21.59 10.04
C ILE A 361 -7.19 -21.34 11.49
N GLU A 362 -8.24 -22.04 11.93
CA GLU A 362 -8.70 -21.92 13.31
C GLU A 362 -7.68 -22.43 14.34
N ASN A 363 -6.88 -23.44 14.01
CA ASN A 363 -5.77 -23.88 14.87
C ASN A 363 -4.75 -22.76 15.07
N LEU A 364 -4.41 -22.00 14.02
CA LEU A 364 -3.52 -20.83 14.14
C LEU A 364 -4.14 -19.73 15.01
N VAL A 365 -5.45 -19.49 14.88
CA VAL A 365 -6.19 -18.55 15.75
C VAL A 365 -6.11 -19.01 17.21
N ARG A 366 -6.38 -20.29 17.49
CA ARG A 366 -6.30 -20.85 18.85
C ARG A 366 -4.89 -20.72 19.43
N LEU A 367 -3.86 -21.10 18.66
CA LEU A 367 -2.45 -20.96 19.02
C LEU A 367 -2.12 -19.51 19.40
N THR A 368 -2.47 -18.58 18.52
CA THR A 368 -2.25 -17.14 18.71
C THR A 368 -2.86 -16.66 20.02
N LEU A 369 -4.13 -16.99 20.28
CA LEU A 369 -4.83 -16.57 21.50
C LEU A 369 -4.27 -17.25 22.75
N SER A 370 -3.90 -18.54 22.69
CA SER A 370 -3.32 -19.24 23.84
C SER A 370 -1.96 -18.69 24.25
N HIS A 371 -1.22 -18.11 23.29
CA HIS A 371 0.08 -17.49 23.53
C HIS A 371 -0.03 -15.97 23.79
N GLY A 372 -1.24 -15.47 24.09
CA GLY A 372 -1.46 -14.06 24.46
C GLY A 372 -1.49 -13.08 23.27
N GLY A 373 -1.42 -13.58 22.04
CA GLY A 373 -1.62 -12.78 20.83
C GLY A 373 -3.08 -12.34 20.65
N LEU A 374 -3.30 -11.43 19.69
CA LEU A 374 -4.63 -10.91 19.34
C LEU A 374 -5.02 -11.31 17.92
N VAL A 375 -6.31 -11.27 17.60
CA VAL A 375 -6.81 -11.59 16.25
C VAL A 375 -7.73 -10.47 15.75
N SER A 376 -7.40 -9.94 14.58
CA SER A 376 -8.29 -9.02 13.85
C SER A 376 -9.31 -9.84 13.08
N TYR A 377 -10.57 -9.40 13.09
CA TYR A 377 -11.67 -10.05 12.37
C TYR A 377 -12.26 -9.13 11.32
N ARG A 378 -12.68 -9.73 10.20
CA ARG A 378 -13.56 -9.11 9.22
C ARG A 378 -14.98 -9.68 9.37
N VAL A 379 -15.98 -8.89 8.99
CA VAL A 379 -17.38 -9.33 8.98
C VAL A 379 -17.83 -9.55 7.54
N LYS A 380 -18.40 -10.73 7.27
CA LYS A 380 -19.09 -11.05 6.01
C LYS A 380 -20.44 -11.67 6.34
N ASN A 381 -21.54 -11.04 5.94
CA ASN A 381 -22.92 -11.49 6.21
C ASN A 381 -23.18 -11.77 7.71
N GLY A 382 -22.65 -10.92 8.60
CA GLY A 382 -22.78 -11.10 10.05
C GLY A 382 -21.87 -12.17 10.67
N VAL A 383 -21.11 -12.92 9.85
CA VAL A 383 -20.15 -13.92 10.32
C VAL A 383 -18.76 -13.29 10.43
N LYS A 384 -18.15 -13.40 11.62
CA LYS A 384 -16.76 -13.01 11.83
C LYS A 384 -15.82 -14.05 11.23
N LYS A 385 -14.85 -13.61 10.45
CA LYS A 385 -13.78 -14.44 9.91
C LYS A 385 -12.43 -13.83 10.30
N PRO A 386 -11.44 -14.64 10.72
CA PRO A 386 -10.12 -14.13 11.06
C PRO A 386 -9.51 -13.44 9.83
N TYR A 387 -8.81 -12.35 10.07
CA TYR A 387 -8.17 -11.52 9.06
C TYR A 387 -6.65 -11.45 9.28
N GLU A 388 -6.22 -11.12 10.51
CA GLU A 388 -4.81 -11.04 10.90
C GLU A 388 -4.58 -11.68 12.27
N LEU A 389 -3.46 -12.36 12.42
CA LEU A 389 -2.92 -12.82 13.70
C LEU A 389 -1.86 -11.81 14.15
N ASN A 390 -2.07 -11.22 15.32
CA ASN A 390 -1.20 -10.22 15.93
C ASN A 390 -0.39 -10.88 17.05
N ILE A 391 0.70 -11.52 16.65
CA ILE A 391 1.65 -12.21 17.53
C ILE A 391 3.04 -12.20 16.86
N THR A 392 4.10 -12.19 17.66
CA THR A 392 5.45 -12.36 17.12
C THR A 392 5.70 -13.82 16.76
N TYR A 393 6.59 -14.11 15.80
CA TYR A 393 6.95 -15.51 15.52
C TYR A 393 7.59 -16.20 16.72
N PHE A 394 8.34 -15.46 17.54
CA PHE A 394 8.95 -16.00 18.74
C PHE A 394 7.88 -16.48 19.72
N ASP A 395 6.90 -15.63 20.03
CA ASP A 395 5.80 -15.99 20.93
C ASP A 395 4.84 -17.01 20.31
N ALA A 396 4.75 -17.09 18.98
CA ALA A 396 3.88 -18.07 18.34
C ALA A 396 4.48 -19.47 18.32
N ILE A 397 5.82 -19.58 18.22
CA ILE A 397 6.54 -20.86 18.19
C ILE A 397 6.85 -21.34 19.61
N ASN A 398 7.19 -20.42 20.52
CA ASN A 398 7.53 -20.70 21.91
C ASN A 398 6.36 -20.25 22.80
N ASP A 399 5.78 -21.16 23.60
CA ASP A 399 4.68 -20.81 24.52
C ASP A 399 5.20 -19.82 25.58
N PRO A 400 4.76 -18.54 25.57
CA PRO A 400 5.26 -17.54 26.52
C PRO A 400 4.90 -17.87 27.97
N ASN A 401 3.93 -18.77 28.19
CA ASN A 401 3.56 -19.26 29.51
C ASN A 401 4.44 -20.43 29.99
N LYS A 402 5.33 -20.95 29.14
CA LYS A 402 6.27 -22.03 29.42
C LYS A 402 7.68 -21.64 28.97
N PRO A 403 8.34 -20.70 29.67
CA PRO A 403 9.65 -20.19 29.29
C PRO A 403 10.78 -21.25 29.32
N GLU A 404 10.50 -22.46 29.80
CA GLU A 404 11.43 -23.60 29.79
C GLU A 404 11.28 -24.53 28.57
N ASP A 405 10.31 -24.28 27.68
CA ASP A 405 10.18 -24.97 26.40
C ASP A 405 11.03 -24.21 25.35
N PRO A 406 12.16 -24.77 24.88
CA PRO A 406 13.19 -24.05 24.12
C PRO A 406 12.80 -23.63 22.71
#